data_AF-A0A9E0E0H9-F1
#
_entry.id   AF-A0A9E0E0H9-F1
#
_cell.length_a   1.000
_cell.length_b   1.000
_cell.length_c   1.000
_cell.angle_alpha   90.00
_cell.angle_beta   90.00
_cell.angle_gamma   90.00
#
_symmetry.space_group_name_H-M   'P 1'
#
loop_
_entity.id
_entity.type
_entity.pdbx_description
1 polymer ?
#
loop_
_entity_poly.entity_id
_entity_poly.type
_entity_poly.pdbx_seq_one_letter_code
_entity_poly.pdbx_strand_id
1 'polypeptide(L)'
;MKTTLLIMAAGIGSRFGTGIKQLEPVDASNRIIMDYSIHDAIEAGFNHVVFIIRKDIEKEFKEVIGDRIAAICADHQVTVDYAFQDSNDIPGTLPEGRTKPWGTGQAVLAAKNILSTPFIVINADDYYGKEGFRAVHEYLVNGGKSCMAGFVLK
;
A
#
# COMPACT_ATOMS: atom_id res chain seq x y z
N MET A 1 -2.42 19.79 -4.15
CA MET A 1 -1.67 19.39 -2.95
C MET A 1 -1.11 18.00 -3.21
N LYS A 2 0.13 17.72 -2.82
CA LYS A 2 0.69 16.35 -2.96
C LYS A 2 0.11 15.49 -1.84
N THR A 3 -0.43 14.33 -2.16
CA THR A 3 -1.06 13.39 -1.22
C THR A 3 -0.63 11.98 -1.56
N THR A 4 -0.31 11.19 -0.53
CA THR A 4 0.29 9.86 -0.69
C THR A 4 -0.68 8.73 -0.35
N LEU A 5 -0.77 7.74 -1.23
CA LEU A 5 -1.37 6.43 -0.96
C LEU A 5 -0.28 5.47 -0.49
N LEU A 6 -0.25 5.13 0.79
CA LEU A 6 0.67 4.15 1.36
C LEU A 6 0.01 2.77 1.38
N ILE A 7 0.56 1.81 0.62
CA ILE A 7 0.01 0.46 0.47
C ILE A 7 0.89 -0.53 1.23
N MET A 8 0.33 -1.21 2.23
CA MET A 8 1.01 -2.26 2.97
C MET A 8 0.95 -3.59 2.20
N ALA A 9 2.02 -3.88 1.46
CA ALA A 9 2.16 -5.06 0.61
C ALA A 9 3.20 -6.07 1.12
N ALA A 10 3.80 -5.83 2.29
CA ALA A 10 4.88 -6.65 2.85
C ALA A 10 4.48 -8.06 3.31
N GLY A 11 3.18 -8.40 3.30
CA GLY A 11 2.70 -9.74 3.62
C GLY A 11 2.65 -10.65 2.40
N ILE A 12 3.46 -11.72 2.37
CA ILE A 12 3.15 -12.88 1.53
C ILE A 12 2.09 -13.68 2.29
N GLY A 13 0.93 -13.94 1.68
CA GLY A 13 -0.11 -14.78 2.25
C GLY A 13 0.33 -16.24 2.39
N SER A 14 1.15 -16.56 3.38
CA SER A 14 1.69 -17.91 3.63
C SER A 14 0.63 -18.98 3.95
N ARG A 15 -0.62 -18.57 4.21
CA ARG A 15 -1.75 -19.46 4.47
C ARG A 15 -2.33 -20.13 3.21
N PHE A 16 -1.92 -19.73 2.01
CA PHE A 16 -2.57 -20.14 0.76
C PHE A 16 -1.71 -20.96 -0.19
N GLY A 17 -0.56 -21.49 0.27
CA GLY A 17 0.17 -22.52 -0.47
C GLY A 17 0.57 -22.10 -1.89
N THR A 18 1.74 -21.45 -2.01
CA THR A 18 2.49 -21.15 -3.25
C THR A 18 2.31 -19.80 -3.96
N GLY A 19 1.41 -18.90 -3.51
CA GLY A 19 1.22 -17.59 -4.17
C GLY A 19 1.15 -16.37 -3.24
N ILE A 20 1.47 -15.19 -3.77
CA ILE A 20 1.22 -13.90 -3.11
C ILE A 20 -0.28 -13.59 -3.25
N LYS A 21 -1.07 -13.68 -2.16
CA LYS A 21 -2.54 -13.43 -2.14
C LYS A 21 -2.98 -12.16 -2.89
N GLN A 22 -2.15 -11.11 -2.85
CA GLN A 22 -2.40 -9.83 -3.51
C GLN A 22 -2.41 -9.92 -5.04
N LEU A 23 -1.96 -11.04 -5.61
CA LEU A 23 -1.89 -11.31 -7.04
C LEU A 23 -3.11 -12.05 -7.60
N GLU A 24 -4.04 -12.49 -6.75
CA GLU A 24 -5.20 -13.23 -7.24
C GLU A 24 -6.10 -12.31 -8.07
N PRO A 25 -6.42 -12.70 -9.32
CA PRO A 25 -7.40 -11.98 -10.13
C PRO A 25 -8.76 -11.85 -9.44
N VAL A 26 -9.35 -10.67 -9.52
CA VAL A 26 -10.72 -10.39 -9.03
C VAL A 26 -11.73 -10.22 -10.17
N ASP A 27 -11.26 -10.13 -11.42
CA ASP A 27 -12.11 -10.05 -12.61
C ASP A 27 -11.57 -10.86 -13.80
N ALA A 28 -12.38 -10.96 -14.86
CA ALA A 28 -12.02 -11.68 -16.09
C ALA A 28 -10.90 -11.00 -16.91
N SER A 29 -10.47 -9.79 -16.52
CA SER A 29 -9.36 -9.06 -17.14
C SER A 29 -8.04 -9.25 -16.39
N ASN A 30 -7.99 -10.20 -15.45
CA ASN A 30 -6.84 -10.46 -14.58
C ASN A 30 -6.42 -9.26 -13.73
N ARG A 31 -7.35 -8.36 -13.41
CA ARG A 31 -7.07 -7.27 -12.47
C ARG A 31 -7.02 -7.82 -11.06
N ILE A 32 -6.15 -7.26 -10.24
CA ILE A 32 -6.03 -7.57 -8.82
C ILE A 32 -6.73 -6.49 -8.00
N ILE A 33 -7.02 -6.78 -6.74
CA ILE A 33 -7.73 -5.83 -5.87
C ILE A 33 -7.01 -4.47 -5.73
N MET A 34 -5.67 -4.48 -5.75
CA MET A 34 -4.88 -3.23 -5.72
C MET A 34 -5.10 -2.34 -6.94
N ASP A 35 -5.42 -2.89 -8.11
CA ASP A 35 -5.69 -2.10 -9.31
C ASP A 35 -6.88 -1.15 -9.08
N TYR A 36 -7.92 -1.67 -8.42
CA TYR A 36 -9.12 -0.90 -8.08
C TYR A 36 -8.81 0.17 -7.03
N SER A 37 -8.08 -0.19 -5.97
CA SER A 37 -7.69 0.78 -4.92
C SER A 37 -6.82 1.92 -5.47
N ILE A 38 -5.90 1.63 -6.39
CA ILE A 38 -5.06 2.65 -7.02
C ILE A 38 -5.87 3.50 -7.98
N HIS A 39 -6.74 2.89 -8.80
CA HIS A 39 -7.64 3.62 -9.69
C HIS A 39 -8.53 4.61 -8.91
N ASP A 40 -9.24 4.14 -7.90
CA ASP A 40 -10.12 4.95 -7.06
C ASP A 40 -9.35 6.06 -6.31
N ALA A 41 -8.12 5.79 -5.87
CA ALA A 41 -7.27 6.78 -5.23
C ALA A 41 -6.79 7.87 -6.21
N ILE A 42 -6.40 7.49 -7.43
CA ILE A 42 -6.05 8.44 -8.49
C ILE A 42 -7.25 9.32 -8.82
N GLU A 43 -8.45 8.74 -8.97
CA GLU A 43 -9.69 9.49 -9.20
C GLU A 43 -10.01 10.46 -8.05
N ALA A 44 -9.74 10.05 -6.80
CA ALA A 44 -9.91 10.92 -5.64
C ALA A 44 -8.91 12.10 -5.60
N GLY A 45 -7.75 11.97 -6.25
CA GLY A 45 -6.73 13.00 -6.37
C GLY A 45 -5.38 12.67 -5.72
N PHE A 46 -5.17 11.43 -5.26
CA PHE A 46 -3.85 10.96 -4.82
C PHE A 46 -2.87 10.94 -6.00
N ASN A 47 -1.66 11.47 -5.78
CA ASN A 47 -0.66 11.69 -6.83
C ASN A 47 0.74 11.16 -6.47
N HIS A 48 0.79 10.33 -5.42
CA HIS A 48 1.99 9.62 -5.01
C HIS A 48 1.58 8.28 -4.39
N VAL A 49 2.17 7.18 -4.84
CA VAL A 49 1.93 5.84 -4.31
C VAL A 49 3.22 5.33 -3.69
N VAL A 50 3.15 4.79 -2.48
CA VAL A 50 4.29 4.15 -1.80
C VAL A 50 3.90 2.73 -1.44
N PHE A 51 4.64 1.76 -1.96
CA PHE A 51 4.50 0.35 -1.57
C PHE A 51 5.44 0.02 -0.42
N ILE A 52 4.90 -0.47 0.70
CA ILE A 52 5.71 -1.11 1.74
C ILE A 52 5.80 -2.59 1.42
N ILE A 53 6.98 -3.06 1.04
CA ILE A 53 7.27 -4.46 0.72
C ILE A 53 8.42 -4.97 1.59
N ARG A 54 8.82 -6.23 1.40
CA ARG A 54 10.07 -6.75 1.97
C ARG A 54 11.12 -6.90 0.86
N LYS A 55 12.40 -6.81 1.22
CA LYS A 55 13.51 -6.92 0.25
C LYS A 55 13.56 -8.27 -0.45
N ASP A 56 13.20 -9.35 0.23
CA ASP A 56 13.22 -10.72 -0.31
C ASP A 56 12.23 -10.92 -1.47
N ILE A 57 11.18 -10.11 -1.55
CA ILE A 57 10.15 -10.17 -2.61
C ILE A 57 10.24 -9.03 -3.61
N GLU A 58 11.21 -8.13 -3.51
CA GLU A 58 11.25 -6.90 -4.31
C GLU A 58 11.20 -7.18 -5.81
N LYS A 59 12.04 -8.10 -6.27
CA LYS A 59 12.13 -8.44 -7.69
C LYS A 59 10.81 -9.00 -8.22
N GLU A 60 10.29 -10.03 -7.58
CA GLU A 60 9.02 -10.67 -7.96
C GLU A 60 7.85 -9.68 -7.90
N PHE A 61 7.79 -8.85 -6.86
CA PHE A 61 6.76 -7.82 -6.72
C PHE A 61 6.81 -6.81 -7.86
N LYS A 62 8.00 -6.32 -8.23
CA LYS A 62 8.16 -5.36 -9.33
C LYS A 62 7.78 -5.97 -10.67
N GLU A 63 8.27 -7.17 -10.96
CA GLU A 63 8.02 -7.85 -12.24
C GLU A 63 6.53 -8.18 -12.43
N VAL A 64 5.80 -8.53 -11.37
CA VAL A 64 4.40 -8.94 -11.49
C VAL A 64 3.41 -7.77 -11.33
N ILE A 65 3.69 -6.84 -10.42
CA ILE A 65 2.76 -5.76 -10.04
C ILE A 65 3.37 -4.40 -10.32
N GLY A 66 4.57 -4.17 -9.79
CA GLY A 66 5.16 -2.85 -9.67
C GLY A 66 5.33 -2.15 -11.01
N ASP A 67 5.81 -2.86 -12.03
CA ASP A 67 6.06 -2.28 -13.36
C ASP A 67 4.76 -1.89 -14.06
N ARG A 68 3.74 -2.74 -13.96
CA ARG A 68 2.40 -2.49 -14.52
C ARG A 68 1.73 -1.30 -13.83
N ILE A 69 1.75 -1.26 -12.51
CA ILE A 69 1.19 -0.14 -11.74
C ILE A 69 1.97 1.15 -12.02
N ALA A 70 3.29 1.10 -12.07
CA ALA A 70 4.11 2.26 -12.36
C ALA A 70 3.79 2.87 -13.73
N ALA A 71 3.53 2.04 -14.75
CA ALA A 71 3.08 2.49 -16.06
C ALA A 71 1.72 3.23 -15.98
N ILE A 72 0.73 2.63 -15.31
CA ILE A 72 -0.58 3.26 -15.12
C ILE A 72 -0.45 4.59 -14.37
N CYS A 73 0.30 4.60 -13.27
CA CYS A 73 0.55 5.81 -12.49
C CYS A 73 1.23 6.91 -13.32
N ALA A 74 2.21 6.55 -14.17
CA ALA A 74 2.91 7.50 -15.02
C ALA A 74 1.96 8.19 -16.02
N ASP A 75 1.02 7.45 -16.62
CA ASP A 75 -0.01 8.01 -17.51
C ASP A 75 -0.92 9.03 -16.80
N HIS A 76 -1.05 8.92 -15.47
CA HIS A 76 -1.82 9.81 -14.62
C HIS A 76 -0.97 10.82 -13.83
N GLN A 77 0.32 10.99 -14.17
CA GLN A 77 1.26 11.89 -13.46
C GLN A 77 1.41 11.59 -11.97
N VAL A 78 1.25 10.32 -11.59
CA VAL A 78 1.38 9.81 -10.23
C VAL A 78 2.76 9.16 -10.08
N THR A 79 3.51 9.54 -9.04
CA THR A 79 4.82 8.94 -8.76
C THR A 79 4.68 7.66 -7.93
N VAL A 80 5.59 6.70 -8.11
CA VAL A 80 5.61 5.44 -7.36
C VAL A 80 6.96 5.26 -6.67
N ASP A 81 6.94 5.03 -5.36
CA ASP A 81 8.11 4.76 -4.54
C ASP A 81 7.94 3.45 -3.74
N TYR A 82 9.05 2.91 -3.24
CA TYR A 82 9.09 1.66 -2.47
C TYR A 82 9.76 1.87 -1.12
N ALA A 83 9.11 1.40 -0.06
CA ALA A 83 9.64 1.29 1.28
C ALA A 83 9.84 -0.18 1.65
N PHE A 84 10.82 -0.46 2.50
CA PHE A 84 11.20 -1.84 2.84
C PHE A 84 11.04 -2.10 4.33
N GLN A 85 10.10 -2.96 4.68
CA GLN A 85 9.95 -3.45 6.04
C GLN A 85 11.04 -4.48 6.35
N ASP A 86 12.03 -4.08 7.15
CA ASP A 86 13.15 -4.93 7.56
C ASP A 86 12.99 -5.34 9.03
N SER A 87 13.10 -6.63 9.34
CA SER A 87 13.05 -7.13 10.73
C SER A 87 14.19 -6.59 11.60
N ASN A 88 15.30 -6.16 10.98
CA ASN A 88 16.45 -5.59 11.68
C ASN A 88 16.33 -4.08 11.89
N ASP A 89 15.35 -3.39 11.27
CA ASP A 89 15.13 -1.96 11.49
C ASP A 89 14.36 -1.74 12.80
N ILE A 90 15.08 -1.95 13.90
CA ILE A 90 14.64 -1.80 15.28
C ILE A 90 15.74 -1.16 16.12
N PRO A 91 15.39 -0.54 17.26
CA PRO A 91 16.38 -0.23 18.28
C PRO A 91 16.94 -1.53 18.88
N GLY A 92 18.25 -1.76 18.75
CA GLY A 92 18.94 -2.91 19.33
C GLY A 92 19.08 -4.10 18.38
N THR A 93 19.14 -5.31 18.95
CA THR A 93 19.43 -6.55 18.20
C THR A 93 18.17 -7.37 17.97
N LEU A 94 18.05 -7.96 16.77
CA LEU A 94 16.98 -8.90 16.44
C LEU A 94 16.99 -10.09 17.42
N PRO A 95 15.88 -10.38 18.12
CA PRO A 95 15.80 -11.55 18.99
C PRO A 95 16.02 -12.86 18.22
N GLU A 96 16.82 -13.76 18.78
CA GLU A 96 17.09 -15.06 18.18
C GLU A 96 15.79 -15.83 17.89
N GLY A 97 15.72 -16.46 16.72
CA GLY A 97 14.56 -17.26 16.30
C GLY A 97 13.35 -16.44 15.83
N ARG A 98 13.39 -15.10 15.82
CA ARG A 98 12.30 -14.30 15.28
C ARG A 98 12.22 -14.41 13.76
N THR A 99 11.10 -14.92 13.27
CA THR A 99 10.79 -15.02 11.83
C THR A 99 9.58 -14.17 11.41
N LYS A 100 8.74 -13.77 12.36
CA LYS A 100 7.53 -12.97 12.09
C LYS A 100 7.86 -11.48 11.99
N PRO A 101 7.24 -10.73 11.05
CA PRO A 101 7.34 -9.26 10.98
C PRO A 101 6.93 -8.57 12.30
N TRP A 102 7.34 -7.32 12.49
CA TRP A 102 7.01 -6.52 13.69
C TRP A 102 5.58 -5.95 13.71
N GLY A 103 4.86 -6.05 12.60
CA GLY A 103 3.46 -5.61 12.46
C GLY A 103 3.30 -4.35 11.63
N THR A 104 2.05 -3.88 11.52
CA THR A 104 1.66 -2.75 10.66
C THR A 104 2.29 -1.43 11.08
N GLY A 105 2.42 -1.17 12.39
CA GLY A 105 3.07 0.05 12.88
C GLY A 105 4.52 0.18 12.41
N GLN A 106 5.28 -0.92 12.46
CA GLN A 106 6.66 -0.93 11.95
C GLN A 106 6.72 -0.87 10.42
N ALA A 107 5.74 -1.45 9.72
CA ALA A 107 5.61 -1.31 8.27
C ALA A 107 5.46 0.18 7.87
N VAL A 108 4.59 0.92 8.54
CA VAL A 108 4.40 2.36 8.27
C VAL A 108 5.68 3.15 8.60
N LEU A 109 6.36 2.82 9.71
CA LEU A 109 7.64 3.44 10.06
C LEU A 109 8.74 3.24 9.02
N ALA A 110 8.72 2.13 8.26
CA ALA A 110 9.67 1.89 7.18
C ALA A 110 9.60 2.95 6.07
N ALA A 111 8.47 3.65 5.94
CA ALA A 111 8.27 4.71 4.96
C ALA A 111 8.58 6.12 5.49
N LYS A 112 9.10 6.26 6.73
CA LYS A 112 9.31 7.56 7.40
C LYS A 112 10.15 8.57 6.61
N ASN A 113 11.10 8.09 5.81
CA ASN A 113 12.01 8.96 5.03
C ASN A 113 11.40 9.36 3.67
N ILE A 114 10.33 8.69 3.24
CA ILE A 114 9.66 8.90 1.95
C ILE A 114 8.40 9.75 2.16
N LEU A 115 7.68 9.52 3.27
CA LEU A 115 6.45 10.22 3.61
C LEU A 115 6.72 11.64 4.12
N SER A 116 6.53 12.62 3.23
CA SER A 116 6.67 14.05 3.52
C SER A 116 5.38 14.85 3.30
N THR A 117 4.28 14.17 2.93
CA THR A 117 2.99 14.77 2.61
C THR A 117 1.88 14.07 3.37
N PRO A 118 0.67 14.66 3.47
CA PRO A 118 -0.49 13.93 3.97
C PRO A 118 -0.70 12.64 3.19
N PHE A 119 -1.08 11.60 3.92
CA PHE A 119 -1.12 10.26 3.39
C PHE A 119 -2.26 9.45 4.03
N ILE A 120 -2.68 8.42 3.32
CA ILE A 120 -3.52 7.35 3.86
C ILE A 120 -2.74 6.05 3.86
N VAL A 121 -3.10 5.14 4.76
CA VAL A 121 -2.54 3.78 4.82
C VAL A 121 -3.64 2.80 4.49
N ILE A 122 -3.39 1.90 3.54
CA ILE A 122 -4.31 0.84 3.15
C ILE A 122 -3.62 -0.54 3.17
N ASN A 123 -4.41 -1.59 3.36
CA ASN A 123 -3.99 -2.96 3.11
C ASN A 123 -3.97 -3.22 1.60
N ALA A 124 -3.07 -4.10 1.16
CA ALA A 124 -2.97 -4.51 -0.24
C ALA A 124 -4.07 -5.51 -0.66
N ASP A 125 -4.78 -6.13 0.28
CA ASP A 125 -5.75 -7.20 0.03
C ASP A 125 -7.20 -6.86 0.42
N ASP A 126 -7.49 -5.58 0.61
CA ASP A 126 -8.84 -5.04 0.88
C ASP A 126 -9.29 -4.11 -0.25
N TYR A 127 -10.61 -4.03 -0.44
CA TYR A 127 -11.25 -3.05 -1.32
C TYR A 127 -12.05 -2.05 -0.49
N TYR A 128 -11.77 -0.77 -0.68
CA TYR A 128 -12.34 0.33 0.11
C TYR A 128 -13.46 1.10 -0.62
N GLY A 129 -13.47 1.03 -1.95
CA GLY A 129 -14.42 1.72 -2.82
C GLY A 129 -14.19 3.22 -2.97
N LYS A 130 -14.50 3.72 -4.16
CA LYS A 130 -14.32 5.13 -4.58
C LYS A 130 -14.77 6.19 -3.58
N GLU A 131 -15.92 6.02 -2.94
CA GLU A 131 -16.47 7.03 -2.03
C GLU A 131 -15.63 7.13 -0.74
N GLY A 132 -15.03 6.02 -0.29
CA GLY A 132 -14.11 6.02 0.84
C GLY A 132 -12.84 6.81 0.54
N PHE A 133 -12.22 6.57 -0.61
CA PHE A 133 -11.04 7.33 -1.05
C PHE A 133 -11.35 8.81 -1.21
N ARG A 134 -12.48 9.15 -1.87
CA ARG A 134 -12.90 10.54 -2.05
C ARG A 134 -13.10 11.26 -0.72
N ALA A 135 -13.86 10.67 0.21
CA ALA A 135 -14.17 11.30 1.49
C ALA A 135 -12.91 11.55 2.33
N VAL A 136 -12.01 10.56 2.40
CA VAL A 136 -10.76 10.71 3.16
C VAL A 136 -9.81 11.70 2.48
N HIS A 137 -9.70 11.67 1.15
CA HIS A 137 -8.88 12.63 0.41
C HIS A 137 -9.37 14.07 0.63
N GLU A 138 -10.68 14.32 0.50
CA GLU A 138 -11.30 15.62 0.74
C GLU A 138 -11.02 16.12 2.17
N TYR A 139 -11.14 15.24 3.17
CA TYR A 139 -10.80 15.59 4.55
C TYR A 139 -9.32 15.98 4.72
N LEU A 140 -8.40 15.23 4.12
CA LEU A 140 -6.96 15.49 4.21
C LEU A 140 -6.55 16.81 3.54
N VAL A 141 -7.05 17.09 2.34
CA VAL A 141 -6.67 18.33 1.62
C VAL A 141 -7.27 19.59 2.23
N ASN A 142 -8.32 19.46 3.04
CA ASN A 142 -8.94 20.55 3.80
C ASN A 142 -8.35 20.74 5.21
N GLY A 143 -7.17 20.20 5.49
CA GLY A 143 -6.45 20.42 6.75
C GLY A 143 -6.83 19.45 7.88
N GLY A 144 -7.48 18.33 7.55
CA GLY A 144 -7.69 17.23 8.47
C GLY A 144 -6.38 16.73 9.07
N LYS A 145 -6.38 16.42 10.38
CA LYS A 145 -5.17 15.97 11.10
C LYS A 145 -5.00 14.46 11.08
N SER A 146 -6.09 13.72 11.27
CA SER A 146 -6.12 12.27 11.34
C SER A 146 -7.55 11.77 11.31
N CYS A 147 -7.82 10.67 10.59
CA CYS A 147 -9.11 10.01 10.57
C CYS A 147 -8.96 8.49 10.36
N MET A 148 -10.04 7.75 10.60
CA MET A 148 -10.22 6.37 10.17
C MET A 148 -11.54 6.27 9.41
N ALA A 149 -11.57 5.52 8.32
CA ALA A 149 -12.79 5.22 7.59
C ALA A 149 -13.39 3.89 8.06
N GLY A 150 -14.67 3.89 8.40
CA GLY A 150 -15.44 2.69 8.74
C GLY A 150 -16.55 2.44 7.72
N PHE A 151 -17.05 1.20 7.68
CA PHE A 151 -18.13 0.79 6.78
C PHE A 151 -19.40 0.47 7.56
N VAL A 152 -20.55 0.88 7.00
CA VAL A 152 -21.87 0.55 7.57
C VAL A 152 -22.25 -0.86 7.15
N LEU A 153 -22.55 -1.72 8.14
CA LEU A 153 -23.16 -3.02 7.88
C LEU A 153 -24.63 -2.83 7.50
N LYS A 154 -25.06 -3.48 6.43
CA LYS A 154 -26.46 -3.56 6.01
C LYS A 154 -27.00 -4.95 6.27
#